data_AF-A0A2M6WIR1-F1
#
_entry.id   AF-A0A2M6WIR1-F1
#
_cell.length_a   1.000
_cell.length_b   1.000
_cell.length_c   1.000
_cell.angle_alpha   90.00
_cell.angle_beta   90.00
_cell.angle_gamma   90.00
#
_symmetry.space_group_name_H-M   'P 1'
#
loop_
_entity.id
_entity.type
_entity.pdbx_description
1 polymer ?
#
loop_
_entity_poly.entity_id
_entity_poly.type
_entity_poly.pdbx_seq_one_letter_code
_entity_poly.pdbx_strand_id
1 'polypeptide(L)' 'MKQCAMCGKGSTMAGTRRLLRGHYNPTNWSRKFPNLQKKTLPSGERAMICTQCMRTLVKPPRQRKKTEGAKTGTK' A
#
# COMPACT_ATOMS: atom_id res chain seq x y z
N MET A 1 -10.45 -15.07 -2.46
CA MET A 1 -9.77 -14.36 -1.34
C MET A 1 -9.94 -12.86 -1.56
N LYS A 2 -10.35 -12.05 -0.56
CA LYS A 2 -10.55 -10.60 -0.78
C LYS A 2 -9.17 -9.92 -0.90
N GLN A 3 -8.89 -9.33 -2.06
CA GLN A 3 -7.62 -8.65 -2.37
C GLN A 3 -7.90 -7.30 -3.03
N CYS A 4 -6.94 -6.39 -2.95
CA CYS A 4 -7.03 -5.11 -3.65
C CYS A 4 -6.81 -5.32 -5.15
N ALA A 5 -7.77 -4.89 -5.99
CA ALA A 5 -7.65 -5.01 -7.44
C ALA A 5 -6.47 -4.21 -8.05
N MET A 6 -6.06 -3.12 -7.40
CA MET A 6 -5.01 -2.22 -7.91
C MET A 6 -3.59 -2.64 -7.53
N CYS A 7 -3.39 -3.26 -6.36
CA CYS A 7 -2.06 -3.54 -5.82
C CYS A 7 -1.87 -4.96 -5.29
N GLY A 8 -2.87 -5.84 -5.46
CA GLY A 8 -2.81 -7.24 -5.06
C GLY A 8 -2.76 -7.48 -3.54
N LYS A 9 -2.81 -6.44 -2.70
CA LYS A 9 -2.74 -6.58 -1.24
C LYS A 9 -3.83 -7.52 -0.74
N GLY A 10 -3.42 -8.65 -0.17
CA GLY A 10 -4.26 -9.63 0.50
C GLY A 10 -4.04 -9.65 2.00
N SER A 11 -4.69 -10.60 2.68
CA SER A 11 -4.49 -10.82 4.11
C SER A 11 -3.14 -11.48 4.38
N THR A 12 -2.47 -11.07 5.45
CA THR A 12 -1.21 -11.66 5.91
C THR A 12 -1.32 -12.16 7.34
N MET A 13 -0.53 -13.17 7.69
CA MET A 13 -0.37 -13.60 9.08
C MET A 13 0.73 -12.75 9.73
N ALA A 14 0.43 -12.12 10.86
CA ALA A 14 1.42 -11.34 11.61
C ALA A 14 1.34 -11.65 13.10
N GLY A 15 2.50 -11.89 13.71
CA GLY A 15 2.67 -11.96 15.15
C GLY A 15 2.36 -10.62 15.80
N THR A 16 1.71 -10.65 16.96
CA THR A 16 1.54 -9.47 17.81
C THR A 16 2.62 -9.47 18.90
N ARG A 17 3.08 -8.28 19.31
CA ARG A 17 3.97 -8.11 20.45
C ARG A 17 3.31 -7.18 21.45
N ARG A 18 3.38 -7.51 22.73
CA ARG A 18 2.85 -6.68 23.82
C ARG A 18 3.96 -6.32 24.79
N LEU A 19 4.05 -5.05 25.16
CA LEU A 19 5.00 -4.59 26.15
C LEU A 19 4.49 -5.00 27.54
N LEU A 20 5.23 -5.86 28.22
CA LEU A 20 4.95 -6.26 29.59
C LEU A 20 6.21 -6.02 30.43
N ARG A 21 6.06 -5.22 31.49
CA ARG A 21 7.12 -4.87 32.47
C ARG A 21 8.51 -4.65 31.83
N GLY A 22 8.56 -3.85 30.76
CA GLY A 22 9.82 -3.40 30.12
C GLY A 22 10.25 -4.14 28.85
N HIS A 23 9.67 -5.29 28.49
CA HIS A 23 10.03 -6.02 27.26
C HIS A 23 8.84 -6.35 26.35
N TYR A 24 9.06 -6.30 25.03
CA TYR A 24 8.05 -6.65 24.02
C TYR A 24 7.99 -8.16 23.81
N ASN A 25 7.07 -8.81 24.50
CA ASN A 25 6.90 -10.24 24.41
C ASN A 25 6.04 -10.63 23.19
N PRO A 26 6.46 -11.62 22.38
CA PRO A 26 5.63 -12.15 21.31
C PRO A 26 4.40 -12.84 21.90
N THR A 27 3.24 -12.53 21.36
CA THR A 27 1.96 -13.12 21.74
C THR A 27 1.43 -13.97 20.58
N ASN A 28 0.11 -14.04 20.41
CA ASN A 28 -0.48 -14.86 19.35
C ASN A 28 -0.32 -14.24 17.95
N TRP A 29 -0.29 -15.10 16.94
CA TRP A 29 -0.37 -14.71 15.54
C TRP A 29 -1.82 -14.47 15.16
N SER A 30 -2.05 -13.37 14.44
CA SER A 30 -3.39 -13.02 13.96
C SER A 30 -3.33 -12.67 12.49
N ARG A 31 -4.41 -12.99 11.77
CA ARG A 31 -4.58 -12.56 10.39
C ARG A 31 -4.86 -11.06 10.36
N LYS A 32 -4.07 -10.31 9.60
CA LYS A 32 -4.29 -8.89 9.34
C LYS A 32 -4.88 -8.74 7.95
N PHE A 33 -5.99 -8.04 7.86
CA PHE A 33 -6.68 -7.79 6.60
C PHE A 33 -6.36 -6.38 6.10
N PRO A 34 -6.16 -6.20 4.79
CA PRO A 34 -6.11 -4.87 4.21
C PRO A 34 -7.48 -4.20 4.35
N ASN A 35 -7.48 -2.89 4.61
CA ASN A 35 -8.71 -2.10 4.65
C ASN A 35 -9.23 -1.89 3.21
N LEU A 36 -10.03 -2.85 2.73
CA LEU A 36 -10.60 -2.87 1.39
C LEU A 36 -11.98 -2.21 1.38
N GLN A 37 -12.19 -1.30 0.44
CA GLN A 37 -13.44 -0.58 0.27
C GLN A 37 -13.93 -0.71 -1.19
N LYS A 38 -15.24 -0.78 -1.39
CA LYS A 38 -15.86 -0.74 -2.74
C LYS A 38 -15.76 0.69 -3.28
N LYS A 39 -15.20 0.87 -4.47
CA LYS A 39 -15.12 2.18 -5.15
C LYS A 39 -15.31 2.02 -6.66
N THR A 40 -15.90 3.04 -7.27
CA THR A 40 -15.97 3.17 -8.73
C THR A 40 -14.64 3.73 -9.25
N LEU A 41 -14.02 3.00 -10.16
CA LEU A 41 -12.81 3.38 -10.87
C LEU A 41 -13.11 4.50 -11.87
N PRO A 42 -12.09 5.27 -12.33
CA PRO A 42 -12.28 6.25 -13.40
C PRO A 42 -12.72 5.60 -14.73
N SER A 43 -12.53 4.28 -14.90
CA SER A 43 -13.07 3.51 -16.02
C SER A 43 -14.58 3.22 -15.92
N GLY A 44 -15.24 3.57 -14.81
CA GLY A 44 -16.66 3.31 -14.56
C GLY A 44 -16.96 2.00 -13.83
N GLU A 45 -15.99 1.10 -13.69
CA GLU A 45 -16.18 -0.19 -13.03
C GLU A 45 -16.13 -0.11 -11.50
N ARG A 46 -16.85 -0.98 -10.80
CA ARG A 46 -16.79 -1.09 -9.33
C ARG A 46 -15.80 -2.16 -8.91
N ALA A 47 -14.77 -1.78 -8.16
CA ALA A 47 -13.75 -2.69 -7.66
C ALA A 47 -13.54 -2.57 -6.14
N MET A 48 -13.02 -3.65 -5.53
CA MET A 48 -12.53 -3.64 -4.16
C MET A 48 -11.09 -3.13 -4.14
N ILE A 49 -10.88 -1.97 -3.52
CA ILE A 49 -9.58 -1.28 -3.52
C ILE A 49 -9.21 -0.94 -2.08
N CYS A 50 -7.93 -1.07 -1.73
CA CYS A 50 -7.46 -0.65 -0.41
C CYS A 50 -7.46 0.88 -0.24
N THR A 51 -7.64 1.36 0.98
CA THR A 51 -7.69 2.79 1.29
C THR A 51 -6.45 3.57 0.83
N GLN A 52 -5.27 2.95 0.80
CA GLN A 52 -4.05 3.59 0.30
C GLN A 52 -4.15 3.88 -1.21
N CYS A 53 -4.56 2.89 -2.01
CA CYS A 53 -4.76 3.06 -3.45
C CYS A 53 -5.92 4.02 -3.76
N MET A 54 -6.93 4.03 -2.91
CA MET A 54 -8.03 5.01 -3.02
C MET A 54 -7.51 6.45 -2.90
N ARG A 55 -6.61 6.70 -1.95
CA ARG A 55 -6.00 8.02 -1.74
C ARG A 55 -5.06 8.43 -2.87
N THR A 56 -4.36 7.48 -3.51
CA THR A 56 -3.48 7.79 -4.64
C THR A 56 -4.25 8.15 -5.90
N LEU A 57 -5.41 7.55 -6.13
CA LEU A 57 -6.27 7.86 -7.28
C LEU A 57 -6.76 9.32 -7.31
N VAL A 58 -6.88 9.96 -6.15
CA VAL A 58 -7.34 11.36 -6.05
C VAL A 58 -6.19 12.36 -6.23
N LYS A 59 -4.95 11.92 -6.04
CA LYS A 59 -3.78 12.81 -6.12
C LYS A 59 -3.38 13.00 -7.58
N PRO A 60 -3.14 14.24 -8.03
CA PRO A 60 -2.55 14.45 -9.35
C PRO A 60 -1.14 13.84 -9.38
N PRO A 61 -0.66 13.40 -10.56
CA PRO A 61 0.70 12.90 -10.70
C PRO A 61 1.68 14.01 -10.31
N ARG A 62 2.64 13.69 -9.44
CA ARG A 62 3.74 14.62 -9.14
C ARG A 62 4.58 14.75 -10.40
N GLN A 63 4.65 15.95 -10.96
CA GLN A 63 5.59 16.25 -12.04
C GLN A 63 7.02 16.03 -11.51
N ARG A 64 7.70 14.96 -11.91
CA ARG A 64 9.13 14.80 -11.64
C ARG A 64 9.84 15.82 -12.54
N LYS A 65 10.51 16.82 -11.95
CA LYS A 65 11.43 17.68 -12.71
C LYS A 65 12.51 16.76 -13.30
N LYS A 66 12.63 16.72 -14.63
CA LYS A 66 13.76 16.07 -15.29
C LYS A 66 15.00 16.87 -14.89
N THR A 67 15.93 16.29 -14.16
CA THR A 67 17.27 16.87 -14.06
C THR A 67 17.96 16.65 -15.39
N GLU A 68 17.90 17.64 -16.26
CA GLU A 68 18.71 17.70 -17.47
C GLU A 68 20.16 17.92 -17.05
N GLY A 69 21.04 16.94 -17.33
CA GLY A 69 22.48 17.11 -17.08
C GLY A 69 23.25 15.88 -16.61
N ALA A 70 22.98 14.68 -17.13
CA ALA A 70 24.00 13.65 -17.16
C ALA A 70 24.90 13.93 -18.37
N LYS A 71 25.94 14.76 -18.16
CA LYS A 71 26.96 15.03 -19.19
C LYS A 71 27.58 13.69 -19.59
N THR A 72 27.46 13.37 -20.88
CA THR A 72 28.17 12.27 -21.54
C THR A 72 29.67 12.48 -21.36
N GLY A 73 30.31 11.61 -20.58
CA GLY A 73 31.77 11.53 -20.49
C GLY A 73 32.32 11.19 -21.86
N THR A 74 33.03 12.15 -22.45
CA THR A 74 33.82 11.92 -23.68
C THR A 74 35.17 11.37 -23.25
N LYS A 75 35.62 10.37 -24.01
CA LYS A 75 36.76 9.47 -23.77
C LYS A 75 38.10 10.18 -23.83
#